data_AF-A0A1J0R904-F1
#
_entry.id   AF-A0A1J0R904-F1
#
_cell.length_a   1.000
_cell.length_b   1.000
_cell.length_c   1.000
_cell.angle_alpha   90.00
_cell.angle_beta   90.00
_cell.angle_gamma   90.00
#
_symmetry.space_group_name_H-M   'P 1'
#
loop_
_entity.id
_entity.type
_entity.pdbx_description
1 polymer ?
#
loop_
_entity_poly.entity_id
_entity_poly.type
_entity_poly.pdbx_seq_one_letter_code
_entity_poly.pdbx_strand_id
1 'polypeptide(L)'
;MPFNRLQQVFAIFPVITIPKTESRDEIKKEFKDFCILYKLANLVPPEPKLINEEETNGETLTVEAQMHSILDRVIRLNATLMAQNQTKIVSDTQNYLNAEAILKPESPATKLFEGIGKEKLTKLIAAYKEITGEGSHAKAISAATGYPFKQTQPLPIRRQIASLADEAWQIAATTSNLANKIEQNRTEARRQLAFSILGRGYTTVNTDITKPDAVIPPISAKNIPWADSKDRDDTCKDADDSENTASDALVTDMLCTCSVKHSAG
;
A
#
# COMPACT_ATOMS: atom_id res chain seq x y z
N MET A 1 8.91 4.34 30.46
CA MET A 1 8.58 5.66 31.05
C MET A 1 9.70 6.01 32.03
N PRO A 2 10.12 7.28 32.21
CA PRO A 2 9.78 8.50 31.48
C PRO A 2 11.02 9.18 30.86
N PHE A 3 10.84 9.95 29.78
CA PHE A 3 11.83 10.92 29.32
C PHE A 3 11.45 12.31 29.85
N ASN A 4 12.44 12.96 30.42
CA ASN A 4 12.38 14.27 31.04
C ASN A 4 13.05 15.29 30.10
N ARG A 5 12.40 16.44 29.92
CA ARG A 5 12.91 17.78 29.57
C ARG A 5 13.95 17.98 28.44
N LEU A 6 13.56 18.80 27.46
CA LEU A 6 14.31 19.99 26.98
C LEU A 6 13.27 20.90 26.28
N GLN A 7 12.73 21.90 26.96
CA GLN A 7 13.22 23.29 27.08
C GLN A 7 12.86 24.16 25.87
N GLN A 8 12.14 25.23 26.19
CA GLN A 8 11.61 26.30 25.37
C GLN A 8 12.63 26.90 24.37
N VAL A 9 12.14 27.23 23.17
CA VAL A 9 12.59 28.42 22.45
C VAL A 9 11.35 29.21 22.05
N PHE A 10 10.99 30.18 22.90
CA PHE A 10 10.14 31.31 22.52
C PHE A 10 10.92 32.14 21.51
N ALA A 11 10.57 32.04 20.22
CA ALA A 11 10.93 33.06 19.25
C ALA A 11 9.77 34.06 19.20
N ILE A 12 9.93 35.16 19.95
CA ILE A 12 9.11 36.36 19.82
C ILE A 12 9.37 36.89 18.40
N PHE A 13 8.40 36.74 17.49
CA PHE A 13 8.45 37.45 16.21
C PHE A 13 8.07 38.91 16.47
N PRO A 14 8.93 39.88 16.11
CA PRO A 14 8.57 41.28 16.23
C PRO A 14 7.41 41.59 15.29
N VAL A 15 6.45 42.40 15.76
CA VAL A 15 5.44 43.03 14.91
C VAL A 15 6.18 43.90 13.90
N ILE A 16 6.32 43.42 12.66
CA ILE A 16 6.90 44.20 11.57
C ILE A 16 5.77 45.04 10.97
N THR A 17 5.77 46.34 11.27
CA THR A 17 5.04 47.33 10.46
C THR A 17 5.83 47.56 9.17
N ILE A 18 5.44 46.88 8.08
CA ILE A 18 6.09 47.09 6.77
C ILE A 18 5.39 48.26 6.04
N PRO A 19 6.14 49.30 5.61
CA PRO A 19 5.61 50.35 4.76
C PRO A 19 5.28 49.80 3.35
N LYS A 20 4.11 50.19 2.83
CA LYS A 20 3.63 49.93 1.46
C LYS A 20 4.67 50.35 0.41
N THR A 21 5.49 49.41 -0.09
CA THR A 21 6.04 49.41 -1.46
C THR A 21 6.81 48.13 -1.87
N GLU A 22 7.12 47.20 -0.96
CA GLU A 22 7.73 45.88 -1.29
C GLU A 22 6.70 44.85 -1.82
N SER A 23 5.44 45.26 -1.96
CA SER A 23 4.26 44.41 -1.91
C SER A 23 3.90 43.58 -3.15
N ARG A 24 4.60 43.70 -4.29
CA ARG A 24 4.17 43.03 -5.54
C ARG A 24 4.95 41.78 -5.89
N ASP A 25 6.23 41.72 -5.54
CA ASP A 25 7.08 40.56 -5.88
C ASP A 25 7.09 39.51 -4.76
N GLU A 26 6.91 39.93 -3.50
CA GLU A 26 6.73 39.02 -2.36
C GLU A 26 5.41 38.23 -2.46
N ILE A 27 4.30 38.91 -2.78
CA ILE A 27 3.00 38.24 -3.02
C ILE A 27 3.08 37.25 -4.20
N LYS A 28 3.83 37.57 -5.26
CA LYS A 28 4.04 36.63 -6.39
C LYS A 28 4.80 35.38 -5.96
N LYS A 29 5.80 35.53 -5.09
CA LYS A 29 6.59 34.41 -4.56
C LYS A 29 5.74 33.53 -3.65
N GLU A 30 5.02 34.13 -2.70
CA GLU A 30 4.11 33.41 -1.80
C GLU A 30 2.99 32.69 -2.56
N PHE A 31 2.40 33.34 -3.57
CA PHE A 31 1.40 32.70 -4.44
C PHE A 31 1.97 31.48 -5.19
N LYS A 32 3.22 31.56 -5.65
CA LYS A 32 3.90 30.44 -6.30
C LYS A 32 4.10 29.29 -5.31
N ASP A 33 4.53 29.58 -4.09
CA ASP A 33 4.74 28.58 -3.04
C ASP A 33 3.42 27.91 -2.65
N PHE A 34 2.34 28.68 -2.50
CA PHE A 34 0.99 28.16 -2.32
C PHE A 34 0.54 27.26 -3.47
N CYS A 35 0.76 27.66 -4.73
CA CYS A 35 0.45 26.82 -5.88
C CYS A 35 1.23 25.49 -5.87
N ILE A 36 2.50 25.50 -5.41
CA ILE A 36 3.31 24.29 -5.27
C ILE A 36 2.71 23.40 -4.17
N LEU A 37 2.37 23.95 -3.01
CA LEU A 37 1.75 23.21 -1.91
C LEU A 37 0.40 22.60 -2.32
N TYR A 38 -0.43 23.36 -3.03
CA TYR A 38 -1.70 22.87 -3.55
C TYR A 38 -1.50 21.72 -4.53
N LYS A 39 -0.57 21.85 -5.47
CA LYS A 39 -0.25 20.78 -6.42
C LYS A 39 0.25 19.54 -5.69
N LEU A 40 1.17 19.71 -4.74
CA LEU A 40 1.73 18.63 -3.94
C LEU A 40 0.64 17.89 -3.15
N ALA A 41 -0.23 18.62 -2.47
CA ALA A 41 -1.31 18.03 -1.67
C ALA A 41 -2.38 17.34 -2.55
N ASN A 42 -2.52 17.74 -3.82
CA ASN A 42 -3.37 17.05 -4.78
C ASN A 42 -2.72 15.81 -5.42
N LEU A 43 -1.42 15.58 -5.27
CA LEU A 43 -0.79 14.36 -5.77
C LEU A 43 -1.29 13.13 -5.00
N VAL A 44 -1.40 12.02 -5.72
CA VAL A 44 -1.71 10.71 -5.13
C VAL A 44 -0.46 10.23 -4.38
N PRO A 45 -0.56 9.84 -3.09
CA PRO A 45 0.55 9.24 -2.37
C PRO A 45 1.09 8.03 -3.14
N PRO A 46 2.40 8.01 -3.49
CA PRO A 46 2.94 6.99 -4.37
C PRO A 46 2.86 5.61 -3.72
N GLU A 47 2.62 4.59 -4.55
CA GLU A 47 2.75 3.20 -4.14
C GLU A 47 4.23 2.80 -4.21
N PRO A 48 4.81 2.24 -3.13
CA PRO A 48 6.15 1.67 -3.18
C PRO A 48 6.19 0.48 -4.15
N LYS A 49 7.05 0.56 -5.16
CA LYS A 49 7.25 -0.52 -6.13
C LYS A 49 8.71 -0.96 -6.14
N LEU A 50 8.92 -2.24 -6.45
CA LEU A 50 10.21 -2.86 -6.68
C LEU A 50 10.44 -3.01 -8.18
N ILE A 51 11.69 -3.00 -8.60
CA ILE A 51 12.04 -3.38 -9.98
C ILE A 51 11.79 -4.88 -10.13
N ASN A 52 11.08 -5.28 -11.17
CA ASN A 52 10.91 -6.67 -11.53
C ASN A 52 12.25 -7.19 -12.09
N GLU A 53 12.99 -7.95 -11.31
CA GLU A 53 14.29 -8.52 -11.72
C GLU A 53 14.17 -9.55 -12.86
N GLU A 54 12.95 -10.00 -13.17
CA GLU A 54 12.69 -11.02 -14.20
C GLU A 54 12.43 -10.41 -15.58
N GLU A 55 12.08 -9.13 -15.66
CA GLU A 55 11.82 -8.44 -16.91
C GLU A 55 12.91 -7.43 -17.27
N THR A 56 13.39 -7.49 -18.50
CA THR A 56 14.45 -6.60 -19.03
C THR A 56 13.94 -5.21 -19.41
N ASN A 57 12.62 -4.98 -19.35
CA ASN A 57 11.97 -3.72 -19.71
C ASN A 57 11.87 -2.72 -18.53
N GLY A 58 12.33 -3.09 -17.33
CA GLY A 58 12.22 -2.24 -16.14
C GLY A 58 10.81 -2.16 -15.58
N GLU A 59 9.94 -3.14 -15.85
CA GLU A 59 8.64 -3.24 -15.21
C GLU A 59 8.79 -3.25 -13.68
N THR A 60 7.80 -2.70 -12.97
CA THR A 60 7.83 -2.61 -11.51
C THR A 60 6.66 -3.36 -10.91
N LEU A 61 6.93 -4.09 -9.83
CA LEU A 61 5.95 -4.89 -9.10
C LEU A 61 5.76 -4.32 -7.70
N THR A 62 4.58 -4.55 -7.12
CA THR A 62 4.40 -4.34 -5.69
C THR A 62 5.21 -5.39 -4.92
N VAL A 63 5.59 -5.08 -3.69
CA VAL A 63 6.32 -6.02 -2.81
C VAL A 63 5.52 -7.33 -2.64
N GLU A 64 4.20 -7.22 -2.53
CA GLU A 64 3.29 -8.37 -2.43
C GLU A 64 3.30 -9.25 -3.68
N ALA A 65 3.18 -8.63 -4.86
CA ALA A 65 3.21 -9.36 -6.13
C ALA A 65 4.54 -10.11 -6.32
N GLN A 66 5.67 -9.48 -6.00
CA GLN A 66 6.98 -10.11 -6.06
C GLN A 66 7.07 -11.30 -5.11
N MET A 67 6.59 -11.16 -3.87
CA MET A 67 6.64 -12.24 -2.89
C MET A 67 5.71 -13.40 -3.28
N HIS A 68 4.55 -13.13 -3.87
CA HIS A 68 3.69 -14.19 -4.43
C HIS A 68 4.36 -14.94 -5.57
N SER A 69 5.08 -14.26 -6.47
CA SER A 69 5.88 -14.90 -7.52
C SER A 69 6.94 -15.85 -6.93
N ILE A 70 7.68 -15.39 -5.91
CA ILE A 70 8.69 -16.21 -5.21
C ILE A 70 8.03 -17.42 -4.53
N LEU A 71 6.91 -17.23 -3.82
CA LEU A 71 6.19 -18.31 -3.18
C LEU A 71 5.76 -19.38 -4.19
N ASP A 72 5.17 -18.97 -5.32
CA ASP A 72 4.70 -19.89 -6.34
C ASP A 72 5.87 -20.67 -6.99
N ARG A 73 7.04 -20.06 -7.15
CA ARG A 73 8.26 -20.73 -7.62
C ARG A 73 8.76 -21.78 -6.62
N VAL A 74 8.82 -21.43 -5.33
CA VAL A 74 9.26 -22.36 -4.28
C VAL A 74 8.28 -23.52 -4.13
N ILE A 75 6.97 -23.28 -4.22
CA ILE A 75 5.96 -24.35 -4.21
C ILE A 75 6.11 -25.27 -5.42
N ARG A 76 6.35 -24.73 -6.62
CA ARG A 76 6.62 -25.54 -7.82
C ARG A 76 7.87 -26.40 -7.65
N LEU A 77 8.94 -25.84 -7.11
CA LEU A 77 10.16 -26.59 -6.80
C LEU A 77 9.89 -27.68 -5.74
N ASN A 78 9.09 -27.40 -4.73
CA ASN A 78 8.68 -28.41 -3.75
C ASN A 78 7.85 -29.53 -4.40
N ALA A 79 6.95 -29.19 -5.33
CA ALA A 79 6.13 -30.15 -6.05
C ALA A 79 6.96 -31.13 -6.93
N THR A 80 8.07 -30.67 -7.53
CA THR A 80 8.96 -31.56 -8.31
C THR A 80 9.70 -32.58 -7.44
N LEU A 81 9.82 -32.31 -6.14
CA LEU A 81 10.60 -33.11 -5.19
C LEU A 81 9.76 -34.00 -4.28
N MET A 82 8.43 -34.01 -4.44
CA MET A 82 7.53 -34.87 -3.67
C MET A 82 7.94 -36.34 -3.72
N ALA A 83 7.69 -37.08 -2.64
CA ALA A 83 7.97 -38.51 -2.57
C ALA A 83 7.08 -39.30 -3.55
N GLN A 84 7.50 -40.50 -3.93
CA GLN A 84 6.78 -41.32 -4.91
C GLN A 84 5.35 -41.68 -4.44
N ASN A 85 5.16 -41.92 -3.14
CA ASN A 85 3.83 -42.13 -2.57
C ASN A 85 2.97 -40.86 -2.60
N GLN A 86 3.54 -39.68 -2.31
CA GLN A 86 2.83 -38.40 -2.41
C GLN A 86 2.43 -38.06 -3.85
N THR A 87 3.35 -38.22 -4.81
CA THR A 87 3.05 -37.99 -6.24
C THR A 87 1.95 -38.92 -6.76
N LYS A 88 1.95 -40.20 -6.37
CA LYS A 88 0.85 -41.13 -6.69
C LYS A 88 -0.50 -40.62 -6.21
N ILE A 89 -0.60 -40.18 -4.95
CA ILE A 89 -1.83 -39.60 -4.39
C ILE A 89 -2.26 -38.35 -5.18
N VAL A 90 -1.34 -37.40 -5.39
CA VAL A 90 -1.66 -36.13 -6.07
C VAL A 90 -2.03 -36.33 -7.55
N SER A 91 -1.52 -37.39 -8.19
CA SER A 91 -1.88 -37.76 -9.57
C SER A 91 -3.20 -38.54 -9.68
N ASP A 92 -3.66 -39.18 -8.61
CA ASP A 92 -4.87 -40.00 -8.59
C ASP A 92 -6.11 -39.12 -8.41
N THR A 93 -6.51 -38.50 -9.51
CA THR A 93 -7.69 -37.63 -9.56
C THR A 93 -9.02 -38.36 -9.41
N GLN A 94 -9.04 -39.71 -9.46
CA GLN A 94 -10.24 -40.51 -9.26
C GLN A 94 -10.55 -40.71 -7.78
N ASN A 95 -9.53 -41.02 -6.98
CA ASN A 95 -9.70 -41.25 -5.54
C ASN A 95 -9.42 -40.00 -4.69
N TYR A 96 -8.61 -39.07 -5.20
CA TYR A 96 -8.15 -37.87 -4.47
C TYR A 96 -8.34 -36.60 -5.32
N LEU A 97 -9.60 -36.17 -5.45
CA LEU A 97 -9.96 -35.05 -6.33
C LEU A 97 -9.31 -33.71 -5.92
N ASN A 98 -9.17 -33.48 -4.60
CA ASN A 98 -8.71 -32.22 -4.01
C ASN A 98 -8.06 -32.42 -2.63
N ALA A 99 -7.57 -31.33 -2.04
CA ALA A 99 -6.94 -31.34 -0.72
C ALA A 99 -7.88 -31.87 0.37
N GLU A 100 -9.17 -31.57 0.31
CA GLU A 100 -10.17 -32.07 1.26
C GLU A 100 -10.30 -33.58 1.21
N ALA A 101 -10.30 -34.18 0.01
CA ALA A 101 -10.36 -35.63 -0.16
C ALA A 101 -9.12 -36.32 0.42
N ILE A 102 -7.94 -35.71 0.23
CA ILE A 102 -6.67 -36.24 0.76
C ILE A 102 -6.65 -36.20 2.29
N LEU A 103 -7.10 -35.11 2.90
CA LEU A 103 -7.00 -34.83 4.34
C LEU A 103 -8.15 -35.40 5.19
N LYS A 104 -9.07 -36.20 4.62
CA LYS A 104 -10.14 -36.85 5.40
C LYS A 104 -9.55 -37.75 6.50
N PRO A 105 -10.11 -37.79 7.73
CA PRO A 105 -9.53 -38.57 8.83
C PRO A 105 -9.30 -40.05 8.49
N GLU A 106 -10.23 -40.65 7.77
CA GLU A 106 -10.21 -42.05 7.32
C GLU A 106 -9.37 -42.30 6.05
N SER A 107 -8.84 -41.26 5.40
CA SER A 107 -8.02 -41.41 4.20
C SER A 107 -6.64 -41.96 4.56
N PRO A 108 -6.15 -43.03 3.91
CA PRO A 108 -4.79 -43.52 4.09
C PRO A 108 -3.74 -42.50 3.63
N ALA A 109 -4.14 -41.51 2.82
CA ALA A 109 -3.25 -40.46 2.33
C ALA A 109 -3.00 -39.35 3.37
N THR A 110 -3.85 -39.19 4.37
CA THR A 110 -3.76 -38.09 5.37
C THR A 110 -2.42 -38.08 6.08
N LYS A 111 -1.90 -39.25 6.46
CA LYS A 111 -0.58 -39.38 7.12
C LYS A 111 0.58 -38.92 6.23
N LEU A 112 0.42 -38.92 4.91
CA LEU A 112 1.47 -38.48 3.97
C LEU A 112 1.55 -36.97 3.79
N PHE A 113 0.51 -36.24 4.21
CA PHE A 113 0.38 -34.78 4.11
C PHE A 113 0.07 -34.13 5.46
N GLU A 114 0.39 -34.83 6.55
CA GLU A 114 0.18 -34.35 7.90
C GLU A 114 0.97 -33.05 8.14
N GLY A 115 0.32 -32.06 8.78
CA GLY A 115 0.93 -30.77 9.10
C GLY A 115 0.98 -29.73 7.95
N ILE A 116 0.72 -30.12 6.69
CA ILE A 116 0.72 -29.18 5.55
C ILE A 116 -0.50 -28.23 5.59
N GLY A 117 -1.66 -28.72 6.02
CA GLY A 117 -2.91 -27.95 6.01
C GLY A 117 -3.52 -27.77 4.61
N LYS A 118 -4.82 -27.45 4.58
CA LYS A 118 -5.63 -27.48 3.35
C LYS A 118 -5.15 -26.51 2.26
N GLU A 119 -4.86 -25.27 2.63
CA GLU A 119 -4.48 -24.21 1.68
C GLU A 119 -3.16 -24.53 0.97
N LYS A 120 -2.11 -24.86 1.74
CA LYS A 120 -0.81 -25.24 1.20
C LYS A 120 -0.90 -26.48 0.33
N LEU A 121 -1.67 -27.49 0.74
CA LEU A 121 -1.89 -28.70 -0.06
C LEU A 121 -2.59 -28.38 -1.38
N THR A 122 -3.57 -27.48 -1.37
CA THR A 122 -4.27 -27.05 -2.60
C THR A 122 -3.30 -26.41 -3.58
N LYS A 123 -2.45 -25.49 -3.13
CA LYS A 123 -1.40 -24.88 -3.97
C LYS A 123 -0.38 -25.91 -4.46
N LEU A 124 0.03 -26.86 -3.62
CA LEU A 124 0.97 -27.91 -3.99
C LEU A 124 0.40 -28.83 -5.08
N ILE A 125 -0.88 -29.22 -4.98
CA ILE A 125 -1.58 -30.01 -6.00
C ILE A 125 -1.67 -29.23 -7.31
N ALA A 126 -2.04 -27.95 -7.26
CA ALA A 126 -2.12 -27.10 -8.45
C ALA A 126 -0.77 -26.97 -9.14
N ALA A 127 0.30 -26.68 -8.38
CA ALA A 127 1.65 -26.60 -8.89
C ALA A 127 2.11 -27.92 -9.54
N TYR A 128 1.81 -29.07 -8.92
CA TYR A 128 2.11 -30.36 -9.51
C TYR A 128 1.40 -30.54 -10.86
N LYS A 129 0.10 -30.23 -10.95
CA LYS A 129 -0.68 -30.33 -12.20
C LYS A 129 -0.13 -29.42 -13.29
N GLU A 130 0.33 -28.21 -12.96
CA GLU A 130 0.95 -27.31 -13.92
C GLU A 130 2.27 -27.85 -14.46
N ILE A 131 3.09 -28.44 -13.59
CA ILE A 131 4.38 -29.02 -13.97
C ILE A 131 4.21 -30.27 -14.83
N THR A 132 3.25 -31.14 -14.48
CA THR A 132 3.02 -32.42 -15.16
C THR A 132 1.95 -32.36 -16.25
N GLY A 133 1.38 -31.18 -16.49
CA GLY A 133 0.30 -30.99 -17.46
C GLY A 133 0.75 -31.21 -18.90
N GLU A 134 -0.22 -31.19 -19.80
CA GLU A 134 0.02 -31.26 -21.25
C GLU A 134 0.03 -29.85 -21.87
N GLY A 135 0.83 -29.66 -22.92
CA GLY A 135 0.90 -28.40 -23.67
C GLY A 135 2.22 -27.64 -23.52
N SER A 136 2.34 -26.53 -24.25
CA SER A 136 3.57 -25.71 -24.32
C SER A 136 3.91 -25.03 -22.99
N HIS A 137 2.91 -24.59 -22.25
CA HIS A 137 3.09 -23.94 -20.95
C HIS A 137 3.67 -24.90 -19.89
N ALA A 138 3.09 -26.10 -19.77
CA ALA A 138 3.60 -27.14 -18.87
C ALA A 138 5.01 -27.60 -19.26
N LYS A 139 5.32 -27.69 -20.57
CA LYS A 139 6.68 -27.94 -21.07
C LYS A 139 7.68 -26.85 -20.67
N ALA A 140 7.29 -25.58 -20.72
CA ALA A 140 8.14 -24.47 -20.30
C ALA A 140 8.39 -24.49 -18.79
N ILE A 141 7.35 -24.72 -17.98
CA ILE A 141 7.46 -24.83 -16.52
C ILE A 141 8.29 -26.04 -16.12
N SER A 142 8.03 -27.22 -16.69
CA SER A 142 8.82 -28.43 -16.42
C SER A 142 10.29 -28.22 -16.76
N ALA A 143 10.61 -27.60 -17.89
CA ALA A 143 11.99 -27.24 -18.23
C ALA A 143 12.62 -26.27 -17.22
N ALA A 144 11.92 -25.20 -16.83
CA ALA A 144 12.41 -24.20 -15.87
C ALA A 144 12.63 -24.78 -14.46
N THR A 145 11.79 -25.73 -14.08
CA THR A 145 11.83 -26.42 -12.77
C THR A 145 12.68 -27.70 -12.78
N GLY A 146 13.26 -28.09 -13.92
CA GLY A 146 14.05 -29.31 -14.08
C GLY A 146 13.26 -30.62 -13.98
N TYR A 147 11.95 -30.60 -14.24
CA TYR A 147 11.07 -31.79 -14.21
C TYR A 147 11.18 -32.64 -15.49
N PRO A 148 11.20 -34.00 -15.40
CA PRO A 148 11.15 -34.79 -14.17
C PRO A 148 12.49 -34.73 -13.42
N PHE A 149 12.43 -34.23 -12.18
CA PHE A 149 13.55 -34.38 -11.27
C PHE A 149 13.69 -35.86 -10.98
N LYS A 150 14.90 -36.43 -11.14
CA LYS A 150 15.14 -37.83 -10.77
C LYS A 150 14.65 -38.03 -9.33
N GLN A 151 13.54 -38.77 -9.14
CA GLN A 151 12.88 -38.99 -7.85
C GLN A 151 13.77 -39.70 -6.79
N THR A 152 15.05 -39.89 -7.08
CA THR A 152 16.08 -40.47 -6.24
C THR A 152 16.86 -39.43 -5.42
N GLN A 153 16.46 -38.15 -5.42
CA GLN A 153 17.15 -37.15 -4.61
C GLN A 153 17.12 -37.53 -3.11
N PRO A 154 18.24 -37.32 -2.37
CA PRO A 154 18.32 -37.65 -0.96
C PRO A 154 17.23 -36.95 -0.15
N LEU A 155 16.66 -37.66 0.84
CA LEU A 155 15.69 -37.14 1.80
C LEU A 155 16.08 -35.76 2.42
N PRO A 156 17.37 -35.46 2.70
CA PRO A 156 17.78 -34.13 3.15
C PRO A 156 17.40 -32.97 2.21
N ILE A 157 17.55 -33.12 0.89
CA ILE A 157 17.24 -32.05 -0.07
C ILE A 157 15.73 -31.77 -0.08
N ARG A 158 14.92 -32.83 -0.07
CA ARG A 158 13.45 -32.70 0.01
C ARG A 158 13.01 -31.93 1.25
N ARG A 159 13.61 -32.24 2.41
CA ARG A 159 13.30 -31.55 3.67
C ARG A 159 13.70 -30.07 3.62
N GLN A 160 14.86 -29.75 3.04
CA GLN A 160 15.30 -28.36 2.91
C GLN A 160 14.36 -27.54 2.02
N ILE A 161 13.94 -28.08 0.88
CA ILE A 161 13.00 -27.38 -0.01
C ILE A 161 11.60 -27.26 0.62
N ALA A 162 11.13 -28.29 1.34
CA ALA A 162 9.89 -28.18 2.10
C ALA A 162 9.98 -27.08 3.18
N SER A 163 11.10 -27.01 3.91
CA SER A 163 11.36 -25.92 4.89
C SER A 163 11.35 -24.56 4.23
N LEU A 164 12.02 -24.42 3.07
CA LEU A 164 12.04 -23.18 2.30
C LEU A 164 10.63 -22.77 1.85
N ALA A 165 9.79 -23.73 1.46
CA ALA A 165 8.40 -23.47 1.12
C ALA A 165 7.61 -22.96 2.33
N ASP A 166 7.78 -23.57 3.51
CA ASP A 166 7.14 -23.13 4.74
C ASP A 166 7.58 -21.71 5.16
N GLU A 167 8.87 -21.41 5.06
CA GLU A 167 9.40 -20.07 5.30
C GLU A 167 8.83 -19.05 4.31
N ALA A 168 8.80 -19.38 3.02
CA ALA A 168 8.20 -18.53 1.98
C ALA A 168 6.73 -18.22 2.25
N TRP A 169 5.96 -19.19 2.77
CA TRP A 169 4.58 -18.97 3.20
C TRP A 169 4.46 -17.95 4.33
N GLN A 170 5.31 -18.05 5.36
CA GLN A 170 5.30 -17.12 6.48
C GLN A 170 5.67 -15.69 6.04
N ILE A 171 6.66 -15.58 5.15
CA ILE A 171 7.09 -14.30 4.61
C ILE A 171 5.99 -13.70 3.71
N ALA A 172 5.33 -14.51 2.86
CA ALA A 172 4.22 -14.05 2.02
C ALA A 172 3.04 -13.53 2.86
N ALA A 173 2.65 -14.24 3.93
CA ALA A 173 1.61 -13.79 4.84
C ALA A 173 1.98 -12.46 5.53
N THR A 174 3.23 -12.34 5.99
CA THR A 174 3.73 -11.09 6.60
C THR A 174 3.76 -9.95 5.59
N THR A 175 4.16 -10.23 4.36
CA THR A 175 4.23 -9.25 3.26
C THR A 175 2.84 -8.75 2.89
N SER A 176 1.84 -9.63 2.80
CA SER A 176 0.45 -9.27 2.53
C SER A 176 -0.09 -8.32 3.62
N ASN A 177 0.23 -8.59 4.89
CA ASN A 177 -0.14 -7.70 5.99
C ASN A 177 0.54 -6.32 5.89
N LEU A 178 1.80 -6.26 5.46
CA LEU A 178 2.52 -5.01 5.25
C LEU A 178 1.98 -4.24 4.05
N ALA A 179 1.62 -4.91 2.95
CA ALA A 179 0.99 -4.30 1.79
C ALA A 179 -0.35 -3.65 2.16
N ASN A 180 -1.18 -4.34 2.95
CA ASN A 180 -2.41 -3.77 3.50
C ASN A 180 -2.14 -2.52 4.36
N LYS A 181 -1.09 -2.53 5.19
CA LYS A 181 -0.69 -1.34 5.98
C LYS A 181 -0.21 -0.19 5.11
N ILE A 182 0.52 -0.47 4.02
CA ILE A 182 0.93 0.55 3.05
C ILE A 182 -0.31 1.21 2.46
N GLU A 183 -1.31 0.44 2.03
CA GLU A 183 -2.54 0.97 1.45
C GLU A 183 -3.34 1.81 2.44
N GLN A 184 -3.44 1.35 3.70
CA GLN A 184 -4.05 2.11 4.79
C GLN A 184 -3.33 3.43 5.05
N ASN A 185 -2.00 3.40 5.16
CA ASN A 185 -1.18 4.59 5.40
C ASN A 185 -1.27 5.59 4.24
N ARG A 186 -1.30 5.09 2.99
CA ARG A 186 -1.48 5.94 1.81
C ARG A 186 -2.86 6.58 1.77
N THR A 187 -3.90 5.83 2.14
CA THR A 187 -5.28 6.35 2.26
C THR A 187 -5.35 7.41 3.35
N GLU A 188 -4.72 7.17 4.50
CA GLU A 188 -4.68 8.15 5.58
C GLU A 188 -3.89 9.39 5.20
N ALA A 189 -2.73 9.24 4.54
CA ALA A 189 -1.99 10.37 3.98
C ALA A 189 -2.86 11.19 3.02
N ARG A 190 -3.67 10.53 2.17
CA ARG A 190 -4.61 11.22 1.29
C ARG A 190 -5.66 12.03 2.06
N ARG A 191 -6.19 11.51 3.17
CA ARG A 191 -7.10 12.26 4.07
C ARG A 191 -6.42 13.48 4.66
N GLN A 192 -5.21 13.32 5.18
CA GLN A 192 -4.45 14.42 5.78
C GLN A 192 -4.12 15.51 4.75
N LEU A 193 -3.82 15.13 3.50
CA LEU A 193 -3.62 16.10 2.42
C LEU A 193 -4.92 16.85 2.10
N ALA A 194 -6.06 16.17 2.03
CA ALA A 194 -7.35 16.81 1.82
C ALA A 194 -7.72 17.78 2.96
N PHE A 195 -7.50 17.34 4.21
CA PHE A 195 -7.63 18.15 5.41
C PHE A 195 -6.73 19.39 5.35
N SER A 196 -5.47 19.26 4.93
CA SER A 196 -4.58 20.42 4.81
C SER A 196 -5.05 21.46 3.79
N ILE A 197 -5.76 21.03 2.73
CA ILE A 197 -6.30 21.93 1.70
C ILE A 197 -7.57 22.61 2.17
N LEU A 198 -8.49 21.86 2.81
CA LEU A 198 -9.88 22.26 3.06
C LEU A 198 -10.19 22.56 4.55
N GLY A 199 -9.23 22.32 5.44
CA GLY A 199 -9.31 22.59 6.87
C GLY A 199 -10.19 21.63 7.66
N ARG A 200 -10.46 22.02 8.92
CA ARG A 200 -11.18 21.18 9.89
C ARG A 200 -12.62 20.85 9.52
N GLY A 201 -13.27 21.70 8.71
CA GLY A 201 -14.58 21.41 8.14
C GLY A 201 -14.59 20.16 7.25
N TYR A 202 -13.44 19.78 6.69
CA TYR A 202 -13.21 18.52 6.00
C TYR A 202 -12.55 17.52 6.96
N THR A 203 -13.33 17.04 7.92
CA THR A 203 -12.87 16.25 9.09
C THR A 203 -11.80 15.19 8.78
N THR A 204 -10.93 14.90 9.75
CA THR A 204 -9.89 13.84 9.65
C THR A 204 -10.44 12.43 9.39
N VAL A 205 -11.73 12.20 9.64
CA VAL A 205 -12.44 10.94 9.40
C VAL A 205 -13.22 10.98 8.09
N ASN A 206 -12.87 11.85 7.13
CA ASN A 206 -13.61 11.94 5.87
C ASN A 206 -13.79 10.55 5.24
N THR A 207 -15.04 10.07 5.28
CA THR A 207 -15.42 8.72 4.86
C THR A 207 -15.45 8.56 3.35
N ASP A 208 -15.43 9.67 2.60
CA ASP A 208 -15.46 9.65 1.14
C ASP A 208 -14.08 9.28 0.57
N ILE A 209 -13.00 9.61 1.28
CA ILE A 209 -11.64 9.16 0.96
C ILE A 209 -11.45 7.75 1.51
N THR A 210 -11.82 6.77 0.70
CA THR A 210 -11.74 5.33 1.01
C THR A 210 -10.49 4.66 0.46
N LYS A 211 -9.73 5.34 -0.41
CA LYS A 211 -8.56 4.80 -1.11
C LYS A 211 -7.53 5.90 -1.43
N PRO A 212 -6.26 5.56 -1.71
CA PRO A 212 -5.19 6.54 -1.89
C PRO A 212 -5.38 7.48 -3.08
N ASP A 213 -5.99 7.01 -4.16
CA ASP A 213 -6.23 7.76 -5.39
C ASP A 213 -7.58 8.49 -5.40
N ALA A 214 -8.30 8.50 -4.27
CA ALA A 214 -9.55 9.24 -4.15
C ALA A 214 -9.36 10.71 -4.53
N VAL A 215 -10.30 11.25 -5.31
CA VAL A 215 -10.28 12.63 -5.77
C VAL A 215 -10.57 13.54 -4.57
N ILE A 216 -9.68 14.49 -4.30
CA ILE A 216 -9.97 15.55 -3.33
C ILE A 216 -11.00 16.49 -3.98
N PRO A 217 -12.11 16.81 -3.31
CA PRO A 217 -13.11 17.69 -3.85
C PRO A 217 -12.52 19.04 -4.29
N PRO A 218 -13.00 19.60 -5.41
CA PRO A 218 -12.55 20.92 -5.82
C PRO A 218 -12.89 21.96 -4.76
N ILE A 219 -12.06 22.98 -4.67
CA ILE A 219 -12.33 24.15 -3.84
C ILE A 219 -13.61 24.81 -4.36
N SER A 220 -14.57 25.01 -3.47
CA SER A 220 -15.81 25.73 -3.74
C SER A 220 -16.25 26.48 -2.48
N ALA A 221 -17.15 27.45 -2.63
CA ALA A 221 -17.71 28.19 -1.49
C ALA A 221 -18.25 27.28 -0.37
N LYS A 222 -18.72 26.07 -0.70
CA LYS A 222 -19.24 25.09 0.26
C LYS A 222 -18.17 24.41 1.12
N ASN A 223 -16.92 24.41 0.65
CA ASN A 223 -15.82 23.65 1.25
C ASN A 223 -14.67 24.57 1.71
N ILE A 224 -14.87 25.89 1.66
CA ILE A 224 -13.96 26.85 2.28
C ILE A 224 -14.35 26.94 3.76
N PRO A 225 -13.43 26.72 4.71
CA PRO A 225 -13.74 26.70 6.12
C PRO A 225 -13.78 28.14 6.65
N TRP A 226 -14.79 28.93 6.27
CA TRP A 226 -15.06 30.24 6.83
C TRP A 226 -16.41 30.23 7.53
N ALA A 227 -16.53 30.95 8.64
CA ALA A 227 -17.81 31.08 9.33
C ALA A 227 -18.77 31.93 8.50
N ASP A 228 -20.03 31.50 8.35
CA ASP A 228 -21.08 32.24 7.63
C ASP A 228 -21.28 33.68 8.15
N SER A 229 -20.89 33.93 9.41
CA SER A 229 -21.00 35.22 10.10
C SER A 229 -19.78 36.13 9.97
N LYS A 230 -18.70 35.68 9.32
CA LYS A 230 -17.46 36.45 9.14
C LYS A 230 -17.22 36.72 7.67
N ASP A 231 -16.75 37.93 7.35
CA ASP A 231 -16.23 38.21 6.03
C ASP A 231 -14.74 37.81 5.92
N ARG A 232 -14.16 38.01 4.73
CA ARG A 232 -12.73 37.74 4.50
C ARG A 232 -11.84 38.52 5.46
N ASP A 233 -12.12 39.79 5.72
CA ASP A 233 -11.26 40.62 6.56
C ASP A 233 -11.33 40.16 8.02
N ASP A 234 -12.51 39.79 8.50
CA ASP A 234 -12.72 39.24 9.84
C ASP A 234 -12.05 37.87 10.03
N THR A 235 -12.04 37.04 8.97
CA THR A 235 -11.43 35.72 8.99
C THR A 235 -9.91 35.79 8.88
N CYS A 236 -9.39 36.73 8.11
CA CYS A 236 -7.97 36.90 7.82
C CYS A 236 -7.24 37.82 8.81
N LYS A 237 -7.92 38.32 9.85
CA LYS A 237 -7.36 39.30 10.77
C LYS A 237 -6.29 38.72 11.68
N ASP A 238 -6.55 37.54 12.22
CA ASP A 238 -5.67 36.84 13.14
C ASP A 238 -5.52 35.37 12.70
N ALA A 239 -4.28 34.95 12.49
CA ALA A 239 -3.94 33.54 12.35
C ALA A 239 -4.08 32.88 13.72
N ASP A 240 -4.92 31.85 13.81
CA ASP A 240 -5.15 31.08 15.02
C ASP A 240 -5.29 29.61 14.66
N ASP A 241 -4.92 28.74 15.60
CA ASP A 241 -5.14 27.30 15.50
C ASP A 241 -6.62 26.95 15.80
N SER A 242 -7.55 27.88 15.59
CA SER A 242 -8.99 27.66 15.74
C SER A 242 -9.63 27.23 14.42
N GLU A 243 -10.82 26.64 14.51
CA GLU A 243 -11.61 26.32 13.32
C GLU A 243 -12.11 27.61 12.65
N ASN A 244 -12.15 27.61 11.33
CA ASN A 244 -12.69 28.72 10.53
C ASN A 244 -11.94 30.06 10.68
N THR A 245 -10.64 30.02 10.93
CA THR A 245 -9.74 31.19 10.98
C THR A 245 -8.66 31.12 9.90
N ALA A 246 -7.89 32.21 9.74
CA ALA A 246 -6.61 32.13 9.03
C ALA A 246 -5.73 31.02 9.64
N SER A 247 -5.02 30.28 8.78
CA SER A 247 -4.24 29.07 9.09
C SER A 247 -5.02 27.76 9.30
N ASP A 248 -6.36 27.76 9.28
CA ASP A 248 -7.14 26.51 9.39
C ASP A 248 -7.01 25.62 8.14
N ALA A 249 -6.76 26.24 6.98
CA ALA A 249 -6.62 25.55 5.70
C ALA A 249 -5.74 26.32 4.73
N LEU A 250 -5.03 25.60 3.87
CA LEU A 250 -4.26 26.19 2.78
C LEU A 250 -5.13 27.07 1.87
N VAL A 251 -6.37 26.67 1.59
CA VAL A 251 -7.30 27.50 0.78
C VAL A 251 -7.64 28.82 1.45
N THR A 252 -7.80 28.81 2.78
CA THR A 252 -8.07 30.01 3.56
C THR A 252 -6.87 30.95 3.51
N ASP A 253 -5.66 30.43 3.68
CA ASP A 253 -4.43 31.23 3.60
C ASP A 253 -4.22 31.83 2.22
N MET A 254 -4.48 31.05 1.15
CA MET A 254 -4.46 31.57 -0.21
C MET A 254 -5.44 32.72 -0.41
N LEU A 255 -6.67 32.58 0.09
CA LEU A 255 -7.67 33.64 -0.02
C LEU A 255 -7.28 34.86 0.83
N CYS A 256 -6.73 34.65 2.03
CA CYS A 256 -6.24 35.74 2.87
C CYS A 256 -5.07 36.48 2.21
N THR A 257 -4.13 35.81 1.59
CA THR A 257 -2.97 36.49 0.97
C THR A 257 -3.29 37.06 -0.42
N CYS A 258 -4.13 36.36 -1.21
CA CYS A 258 -4.23 36.61 -2.65
C CYS A 258 -5.54 37.29 -3.07
N SER A 259 -6.57 37.31 -2.22
CA SER A 259 -7.82 38.01 -2.53
C SER A 259 -7.84 39.41 -1.94
N VAL A 260 -8.37 40.35 -2.70
CA VAL A 260 -8.71 41.71 -2.24
C VAL A 260 -10.22 41.81 -2.16
N LYS A 261 -10.74 42.37 -1.06
CA LYS A 261 -12.17 42.66 -0.92
C LYS A 261 -12.61 43.55 -2.08
N HIS A 262 -13.63 43.12 -2.81
CA HIS A 262 -14.23 43.98 -3.81
C HIS A 262 -14.98 45.10 -3.07
N SER A 263 -14.50 46.34 -3.20
CA SER A 263 -15.23 47.51 -2.75
C SER A 263 -16.44 47.68 -3.65
N ALA A 264 -17.59 47.16 -3.25
CA ALA A 264 -18.85 47.58 -3.86
C ALA A 264 -19.01 49.09 -3.56
N GLY A 265 -19.03 49.89 -4.62
CA GLY A 265 -19.46 51.29 -4.55
C GLY A 265 -20.96 51.40 -4.35
#